data_AF-A0A7X7V6D5-F1
#
_entry.id   AF-A0A7X7V6D5-F1
#
_cell.length_a   1.000
_cell.length_b   1.000
_cell.length_c   1.000
_cell.angle_alpha   90.00
_cell.angle_beta   90.00
_cell.angle_gamma   90.00
#
_symmetry.space_group_name_H-M   'P 1'
#
loop_
_entity.id
_entity.type
_entity.pdbx_description
1 polymer ?
#
loop_
_entity_poly.entity_id
_entity_poly.type
_entity_poly.pdbx_seq_one_letter_code
_entity_poly.pdbx_strand_id
1 'polypeptide(L)'
;HSPYDLGGRLPYELSTLDVKHSISAEYYAQTIRLMAVEDILAGPDHLHESLTTRMPQLRALTKEFTDAQYKPDPDAFPSVSRLSKPKFKTSPKAPNVVTLVPWTLKTVVRQLLPPSDRSRDRPEASVSHANSKYFVLSQYDSALVTKADGSGAAWYRRDPKQLRSLLARSAAARSALILNWDRLRKQYREALFDVVSLDTWEQTFGISPEQPAQAEQVHAEG
;
A
#
# COMPACT_ATOMS: atom_id res chain seq x y z
N HIS A 1 -8.01 -12.88 -16.90
CA HIS A 1 -7.31 -12.05 -17.91
C HIS A 1 -8.21 -10.88 -18.31
N SER A 2 -7.67 -9.69 -18.57
CA SER A 2 -8.50 -8.52 -18.96
C SER A 2 -8.89 -8.57 -20.44
N PRO A 3 -10.13 -8.19 -20.81
CA PRO A 3 -10.60 -8.13 -22.20
C PRO A 3 -10.26 -6.79 -22.90
N TYR A 4 -9.77 -5.79 -22.17
CA TYR A 4 -9.51 -4.44 -22.72
C TYR A 4 -8.08 -4.29 -23.24
N ASP A 5 -7.92 -3.52 -24.32
CA ASP A 5 -6.62 -3.13 -24.86
C ASP A 5 -5.83 -2.31 -23.83
N LEU A 6 -4.53 -2.63 -23.70
CA LEU A 6 -3.59 -1.96 -22.79
C LEU A 6 -4.08 -1.84 -21.33
N GLY A 7 -4.97 -2.74 -20.90
CA GLY A 7 -5.54 -2.74 -19.54
C GLY A 7 -6.63 -1.72 -19.29
N GLY A 8 -7.12 -1.03 -20.33
CA GLY A 8 -8.21 -0.07 -20.22
C GLY A 8 -7.91 1.05 -19.22
N ARG A 9 -8.70 1.14 -18.15
CA ARG A 9 -8.52 2.16 -17.09
C ARG A 9 -7.39 1.85 -16.11
N LEU A 10 -6.82 0.64 -16.13
CA LEU A 10 -5.82 0.21 -15.16
C LEU A 10 -4.63 1.18 -15.05
N PRO A 11 -3.99 1.66 -16.14
CA PRO A 11 -2.88 2.60 -16.02
C PRO A 11 -3.25 3.90 -15.33
N TYR A 12 -4.45 4.41 -15.59
CA TYR A 12 -4.97 5.61 -14.94
C TYR A 12 -5.21 5.37 -13.45
N GLU A 13 -5.92 4.29 -13.10
CA GLU A 13 -6.21 3.96 -11.69
C GLU A 13 -4.91 3.74 -10.90
N LEU A 14 -3.94 3.00 -11.46
CA LEU A 14 -2.60 2.83 -10.87
C LEU A 14 -1.94 4.19 -10.62
N SER A 15 -1.84 5.04 -11.64
CA SER A 15 -1.22 6.35 -11.48
C SER A 15 -1.91 7.22 -10.43
N THR A 16 -3.24 7.20 -10.34
CA THR A 16 -3.96 8.01 -9.36
C THR A 16 -3.77 7.51 -7.93
N LEU A 17 -3.74 6.19 -7.73
CA LEU A 17 -3.51 5.58 -6.43
C LEU A 17 -2.07 5.78 -5.98
N ASP A 18 -1.10 5.60 -6.89
CA ASP A 18 0.32 5.80 -6.62
C ASP A 18 0.59 7.22 -6.10
N VAL A 19 0.01 8.21 -6.77
CA VAL A 19 0.13 9.61 -6.36
C VAL A 19 -0.56 9.82 -5.01
N LYS A 20 -1.79 9.34 -4.81
CA LYS A 20 -2.55 9.54 -3.56
C LYS A 20 -1.83 8.96 -2.34
N HIS A 21 -1.34 7.72 -2.42
CA HIS A 21 -0.61 7.09 -1.31
C HIS A 21 0.70 7.84 -1.04
N SER A 22 1.46 8.15 -2.09
CA SER A 22 2.75 8.82 -1.93
C SER A 22 2.66 10.23 -1.34
N ILE A 23 1.69 11.05 -1.78
CA ILE A 23 1.49 12.40 -1.22
C ILE A 23 0.88 12.38 0.19
N SER A 24 0.32 11.25 0.62
CA SER A 24 -0.21 11.04 1.98
C SER A 24 0.84 10.48 2.94
N ALA A 25 2.08 10.30 2.47
CA ALA A 25 3.15 9.59 3.17
C ALA A 25 2.81 8.13 3.55
N GLU A 26 1.88 7.50 2.85
CA GLU A 26 1.55 6.07 2.98
C GLU A 26 2.56 5.22 2.18
N TYR A 27 3.83 5.31 2.56
CA TYR A 27 4.94 4.72 1.81
C TYR A 27 4.99 3.19 1.89
N TYR A 28 4.58 2.60 3.01
CA TYR A 28 4.43 1.14 3.10
C TYR A 28 3.37 0.66 2.11
N ALA A 29 2.19 1.28 2.14
CA ALA A 29 1.10 0.94 1.25
C ALA A 29 1.51 1.09 -0.23
N GLN A 30 2.24 2.16 -0.56
CA GLN A 30 2.74 2.34 -1.91
C GLN A 30 3.80 1.30 -2.31
N THR A 31 4.69 0.94 -1.39
CA THR A 31 5.73 -0.07 -1.64
C THR A 31 5.12 -1.43 -1.92
N ILE A 32 4.14 -1.87 -1.13
CA ILE A 32 3.48 -3.16 -1.36
C ILE A 32 2.67 -3.19 -2.66
N ARG A 33 2.09 -2.05 -3.06
CA ARG A 33 1.40 -1.92 -4.36
C ARG A 33 2.39 -2.02 -5.51
N LEU A 34 3.53 -1.36 -5.39
CA LEU A 34 4.60 -1.45 -6.39
C LEU A 34 5.10 -2.89 -6.51
N MET A 35 5.35 -3.57 -5.39
CA MET A 35 5.74 -4.99 -5.40
C MET A 35 4.70 -5.86 -6.10
N ALA A 36 3.40 -5.62 -5.89
CA ALA A 36 2.35 -6.34 -6.59
C ALA A 36 2.37 -6.11 -8.12
N VAL A 37 2.71 -4.90 -8.57
CA VAL A 37 2.89 -4.63 -10.02
C VAL A 37 4.17 -5.31 -10.53
N GLU A 38 5.25 -5.29 -9.76
CA GLU A 38 6.51 -5.97 -10.10
C GLU A 38 6.32 -7.50 -10.19
N ASP A 39 5.53 -8.10 -9.30
CA ASP A 39 5.12 -9.51 -9.36
C ASP A 39 4.36 -9.82 -10.65
N ILE A 40 3.40 -8.96 -11.04
CA ILE A 40 2.67 -9.12 -12.30
C ILE A 40 3.63 -9.08 -13.50
N LEU A 41 4.64 -8.20 -13.46
CA LEU A 41 5.64 -8.09 -14.51
C LEU A 41 6.57 -9.32 -14.59
N ALA A 42 6.78 -10.01 -13.46
CA ALA A 42 7.57 -11.23 -13.39
C ALA A 42 6.88 -12.45 -14.02
N GLY A 43 5.56 -12.43 -14.16
CA GLY A 43 4.79 -13.49 -14.82
C GLY A 43 4.13 -14.47 -13.83
N PRO A 44 3.41 -15.50 -14.30
CA PRO A 44 2.59 -16.36 -13.46
C PRO A 44 3.34 -17.42 -12.65
N ASP A 45 4.56 -17.80 -13.06
CA ASP A 45 5.23 -19.02 -12.57
C ASP A 45 5.49 -19.01 -11.05
N HIS A 46 5.78 -17.85 -10.48
CA HIS A 46 6.07 -17.66 -9.05
C HIS A 46 4.82 -17.58 -8.15
N LEU A 47 3.60 -17.60 -8.70
CA LEU A 47 2.39 -17.33 -7.92
C LEU A 47 2.23 -18.31 -6.76
N HIS A 48 2.30 -19.62 -7.03
CA HIS A 48 2.14 -20.66 -6.01
C HIS A 48 3.24 -20.64 -4.96
N GLU A 49 4.51 -20.48 -5.38
CA GLU A 49 5.64 -20.37 -4.46
C GLU A 49 5.50 -19.15 -3.52
N SER A 50 5.01 -18.03 -4.05
CA SER A 50 4.90 -16.79 -3.28
C SER A 50 3.74 -16.77 -2.28
N LEU A 51 2.72 -17.62 -2.44
CA LEU A 51 1.51 -17.59 -1.60
C LEU A 51 1.82 -17.80 -0.11
N THR A 52 2.73 -18.72 0.21
CA THR A 52 3.07 -19.07 1.59
C THR A 52 4.09 -18.11 2.21
N THR A 53 4.91 -17.46 1.38
CA THR A 53 6.05 -16.64 1.83
C THR A 53 5.75 -15.14 1.86
N ARG A 54 4.79 -14.64 1.05
CA ARG A 54 4.50 -13.21 0.90
C ARG A 54 4.05 -12.54 2.19
N MET A 55 3.11 -13.14 2.93
CA MET A 55 2.56 -12.51 4.14
C MET A 55 3.62 -12.31 5.24
N PRO A 56 4.47 -13.31 5.57
CA PRO A 56 5.62 -13.11 6.43
C PRO A 56 6.57 -12.00 5.96
N GLN A 57 6.89 -11.96 4.65
CA GLN A 57 7.75 -10.93 4.06
C GLN A 57 7.16 -9.52 4.24
N LEU A 58 5.87 -9.33 3.94
CA LEU A 58 5.20 -8.04 4.12
C LEU A 58 5.17 -7.60 5.58
N ARG A 59 4.92 -8.53 6.51
CA ARG A 59 4.98 -8.26 7.96
C ARG A 59 6.37 -7.82 8.39
N ALA A 60 7.44 -8.45 7.89
CA ALA A 60 8.80 -8.04 8.18
C ALA A 60 9.10 -6.64 7.64
N LEU A 61 8.63 -6.34 6.42
CA LEU A 61 8.82 -5.06 5.75
C LEU A 61 8.21 -3.88 6.54
N THR A 62 7.14 -4.08 7.30
CA THR A 62 6.55 -3.01 8.14
C THR A 62 7.56 -2.30 9.05
N LYS A 63 8.63 -2.98 9.47
CA LYS A 63 9.69 -2.42 10.33
C LYS A 63 10.48 -1.30 9.66
N GLU A 64 10.49 -1.24 8.34
CA GLU A 64 11.19 -0.21 7.56
C GLU A 64 10.38 1.08 7.40
N PHE A 65 9.07 1.02 7.72
CA PHE A 65 8.12 2.07 7.40
C PHE A 65 7.42 2.59 8.66
N THR A 66 7.60 3.87 8.98
CA THR A 66 6.99 4.46 10.19
C THR A 66 5.47 4.51 10.11
N ASP A 67 4.92 4.55 8.90
CA ASP A 67 3.49 4.50 8.65
C ASP A 67 2.84 3.13 8.84
N ALA A 68 3.65 2.06 8.92
CA ALA A 68 3.18 0.70 9.20
C ALA A 68 3.43 0.27 10.65
N GLN A 69 4.16 1.06 11.44
CA GLN A 69 4.50 0.76 12.83
C GLN A 69 3.43 1.32 13.78
N TYR A 70 2.30 0.62 13.86
CA TYR A 70 1.24 0.96 14.79
C TYR A 70 1.61 0.64 16.23
N LYS A 71 1.40 1.60 17.13
CA LYS A 71 1.53 1.40 18.57
C LYS A 71 0.19 1.68 19.27
N PRO A 72 -0.23 0.85 20.23
CA PRO A 72 -1.48 1.04 20.96
C PRO A 72 -1.38 2.19 21.98
N ASP A 73 -0.19 2.38 22.56
CA ASP A 73 0.06 3.39 23.57
C ASP A 73 0.20 4.79 22.94
N PRO A 74 -0.66 5.77 23.31
CA PRO A 74 -0.55 7.15 22.85
C PRO A 74 0.76 7.84 23.23
N ASP A 75 1.37 7.45 24.35
CA ASP A 75 2.61 8.04 24.86
C ASP A 75 3.87 7.44 24.19
N ALA A 76 3.69 6.40 23.36
CA ALA A 76 4.77 5.81 22.58
C ALA A 76 5.25 6.68 21.39
N PHE A 77 4.61 7.83 21.19
CA PHE A 77 4.98 8.85 20.22
C PHE A 77 5.20 10.21 20.90
N PRO A 78 6.09 11.07 20.36
CA PRO A 78 6.23 12.42 20.86
C PRO A 78 4.90 13.17 20.81
N SER A 79 4.57 13.92 21.87
CA SER A 79 3.32 14.68 21.89
C SER A 79 3.25 15.68 20.73
N VAL A 80 2.07 15.74 20.12
CA VAL A 80 1.74 16.67 19.02
C VAL A 80 2.12 18.09 19.43
N SER A 81 2.72 18.84 18.51
CA SER A 81 3.20 20.20 18.77
C SER A 81 2.09 21.12 19.29
N ARG A 82 2.07 21.38 20.62
CA ARG A 82 1.09 22.26 21.29
C ARG A 82 1.19 23.72 20.84
N LEU A 83 2.32 24.11 20.22
CA LEU A 83 2.59 25.47 19.75
C LEU A 83 1.94 25.77 18.39
N SER A 84 1.41 24.76 17.70
CA SER A 84 0.77 24.97 16.40
C SER A 84 -0.73 25.20 16.60
N LYS A 85 -1.20 26.41 16.25
CA LYS A 85 -2.63 26.63 16.00
C LYS A 85 -3.14 25.56 15.01
N PRO A 86 -4.43 25.18 15.03
CA PRO A 86 -5.01 24.32 14.02
C PRO A 86 -4.63 24.84 12.64
N LYS A 87 -3.91 24.01 11.86
CA LYS A 87 -3.34 24.41 10.57
C LYS A 87 -4.42 24.94 9.61
N PHE A 88 -5.65 24.45 9.78
CA PHE A 88 -6.82 24.87 9.04
C PHE A 88 -7.98 25.18 9.99
N LYS A 89 -8.73 26.24 9.71
CA LYS A 89 -10.00 26.56 10.40
C LYS A 89 -11.11 25.58 10.02
N THR A 90 -11.05 25.02 8.81
CA THR A 90 -11.97 24.02 8.26
C THR A 90 -11.16 22.90 7.62
N SER A 91 -11.67 21.67 7.65
CA SER A 91 -10.99 20.53 7.04
C SER A 91 -10.71 20.79 5.55
N PRO A 92 -9.50 20.50 5.05
CA PRO A 92 -9.20 20.54 3.63
C PRO A 92 -10.25 19.75 2.83
N LYS A 93 -10.65 20.28 1.66
CA LYS A 93 -11.60 19.62 0.76
C LYS A 93 -10.85 18.93 -0.38
N ALA A 94 -11.41 17.85 -0.90
CA ALA A 94 -10.92 17.24 -2.13
C ALA A 94 -10.98 18.27 -3.27
N PRO A 95 -9.96 18.34 -4.14
CA PRO A 95 -10.06 19.14 -5.36
C PRO A 95 -11.18 18.60 -6.25
N ASN A 96 -11.86 19.50 -6.97
CA ASN A 96 -12.82 19.11 -8.00
C ASN A 96 -12.10 18.78 -9.32
N VAL A 97 -12.83 18.25 -10.30
CA VAL A 97 -12.25 17.82 -11.60
C VAL A 97 -11.44 18.95 -12.28
N VAL A 98 -11.93 20.19 -12.20
CA VAL A 98 -11.27 21.36 -12.82
C VAL A 98 -9.97 21.74 -12.11
N THR A 99 -9.91 21.59 -10.79
CA THR A 99 -8.75 21.99 -9.97
C THR A 99 -7.79 20.84 -9.65
N LEU A 100 -8.15 19.60 -10.00
CA LEU A 100 -7.41 18.40 -9.64
C LEU A 100 -5.95 18.43 -10.14
N VAL A 101 -5.75 18.75 -11.42
CA VAL A 101 -4.40 18.78 -12.02
C VAL A 101 -3.51 19.85 -11.37
N PRO A 102 -3.89 21.14 -11.32
CA PRO A 102 -3.03 22.15 -10.69
C PRO A 102 -2.82 21.89 -9.20
N TRP A 103 -3.84 21.41 -8.48
CA TRP A 103 -3.70 21.03 -7.08
C TRP A 103 -2.70 19.88 -6.88
N THR A 104 -2.78 18.85 -7.73
CA THR A 104 -1.88 17.68 -7.67
C THR A 104 -0.45 18.09 -7.93
N LEU A 105 -0.20 18.86 -9.00
CA LEU A 105 1.13 19.35 -9.32
C LEU A 105 1.73 20.17 -8.17
N LYS A 106 0.96 21.14 -7.63
CA LYS A 106 1.37 21.92 -6.47
C LYS A 106 1.69 21.04 -5.26
N THR A 107 0.87 20.03 -5.01
CA THR A 107 1.03 19.12 -3.87
C THR A 107 2.27 18.24 -4.04
N VAL A 108 2.49 17.65 -5.22
CA VAL A 108 3.70 16.85 -5.50
C VAL A 108 4.96 17.71 -5.37
N VAL A 109 4.96 18.91 -5.95
CA VAL A 109 6.10 19.84 -5.83
C VAL A 109 6.39 20.15 -4.36
N ARG A 110 5.37 20.50 -3.57
CA ARG A 110 5.53 20.69 -2.12
C ARG A 110 6.12 19.45 -1.46
N GLN A 111 5.60 18.27 -1.79
CA GLN A 111 5.98 17.01 -1.17
C GLN A 111 7.43 16.62 -1.48
N LEU A 112 7.99 17.10 -2.61
CA LEU A 112 9.40 16.95 -3.00
C LEU A 112 10.35 17.96 -2.34
N LEU A 113 9.85 19.06 -1.76
CA LEU A 113 10.69 20.00 -1.00
C LEU A 113 11.11 19.38 0.35
N PRO A 114 12.19 19.83 1.00
CA PRO A 114 12.53 19.34 2.35
C PRO A 114 11.38 19.54 3.35
N PRO A 115 11.08 18.58 4.24
CA PRO A 115 10.18 18.77 5.37
C PRO A 115 10.82 19.66 6.43
N SER A 116 9.98 20.34 7.20
CA SER A 116 10.46 21.15 8.34
C SER A 116 11.20 20.28 9.36
N ASP A 117 12.30 20.77 9.93
CA ASP A 117 13.07 19.99 10.91
C ASP A 117 12.21 19.61 12.13
N ARG A 118 11.32 20.51 12.56
CA ARG A 118 10.41 20.27 13.68
C ARG A 118 9.46 19.07 13.46
N SER A 119 9.04 18.84 12.21
CA SER A 119 8.17 17.70 11.84
C SER A 119 8.89 16.35 11.89
N ARG A 120 10.23 16.35 11.89
CA ARG A 120 11.03 15.12 12.02
C ARG A 120 11.01 14.59 13.45
N ASP A 121 11.06 15.49 14.43
CA ASP A 121 11.17 15.12 15.84
C ASP A 121 9.81 15.03 16.52
N ARG A 122 8.79 15.75 16.02
CA ARG A 122 7.45 15.75 16.61
C ARG A 122 6.35 15.80 15.53
N PRO A 123 5.24 15.08 15.72
CA PRO A 123 4.11 15.14 14.80
C PRO A 123 3.45 16.53 14.80
N GLU A 124 3.05 17.00 13.61
CA GLU A 124 2.34 18.28 13.45
C GLU A 124 0.87 18.19 13.89
N ALA A 125 0.26 17.01 13.74
CA ALA A 125 -1.15 16.75 14.05
C ALA A 125 -1.39 15.30 14.48
N SER A 126 -2.51 15.09 15.18
CA SER A 126 -3.15 13.77 15.33
C SER A 126 -4.43 13.77 14.49
N VAL A 127 -4.55 12.80 13.58
CA VAL A 127 -5.62 12.70 12.59
C VAL A 127 -6.30 11.34 12.76
N SER A 128 -7.62 11.33 12.92
CA SER A 128 -8.35 10.06 12.97
C SER A 128 -8.36 9.39 11.59
N HIS A 129 -8.47 8.06 11.57
CA HIS A 129 -8.60 7.30 10.32
C HIS A 129 -9.71 7.84 9.39
N ALA A 130 -10.87 8.21 9.95
CA ALA A 130 -11.98 8.78 9.18
C ALA A 130 -11.60 10.06 8.42
N ASN A 131 -10.67 10.84 8.98
CA ASN A 131 -10.20 12.12 8.45
C ASN A 131 -8.86 12.03 7.70
N SER A 132 -8.25 10.84 7.59
CA SER A 132 -6.92 10.64 7.00
C SER A 132 -6.94 10.61 5.46
N LYS A 133 -7.82 11.41 4.83
CA LYS A 133 -7.93 11.45 3.36
C LYS A 133 -6.69 12.09 2.75
N TYR A 134 -6.34 11.70 1.52
CA TYR A 134 -5.10 12.12 0.87
C TYR A 134 -4.92 13.63 0.76
N PHE A 135 -6.00 14.38 0.55
CA PHE A 135 -5.97 15.84 0.47
C PHE A 135 -5.82 16.53 1.84
N VAL A 136 -6.05 15.80 2.94
CA VAL A 136 -5.79 16.23 4.32
C VAL A 136 -4.35 15.91 4.69
N LEU A 137 -3.93 14.65 4.56
CA LEU A 137 -2.59 14.20 4.94
C LEU A 137 -1.49 14.89 4.14
N SER A 138 -1.72 15.16 2.84
CA SER A 138 -0.77 15.88 2.00
C SER A 138 -0.49 17.31 2.47
N GLN A 139 -1.28 17.81 3.41
CA GLN A 139 -1.07 19.10 4.02
C GLN A 139 -0.11 19.11 5.20
N TYR A 140 0.32 17.95 5.70
CA TYR A 140 1.23 17.81 6.84
C TYR A 140 2.59 17.29 6.40
N ASP A 141 3.64 17.72 7.10
CA ASP A 141 4.97 17.11 6.92
C ASP A 141 5.12 15.85 7.78
N SER A 142 4.41 15.78 8.91
CA SER A 142 4.23 14.55 9.66
C SER A 142 2.97 14.58 10.52
N ALA A 143 2.32 13.43 10.70
CA ALA A 143 1.10 13.29 11.49
C ALA A 143 1.00 11.91 12.15
N LEU A 144 0.43 11.86 13.34
CA LEU A 144 -0.07 10.61 13.91
C LEU A 144 -1.42 10.31 13.31
N VAL A 145 -1.62 9.07 12.85
CA VAL A 145 -2.92 8.63 12.36
C VAL A 145 -3.37 7.39 13.10
N THR A 146 -4.59 7.47 13.61
CA THR A 146 -5.19 6.33 14.29
C THR A 146 -5.52 5.23 13.29
N LYS A 147 -5.45 3.98 13.75
CA LYS A 147 -5.93 2.82 13.01
C LYS A 147 -7.45 2.87 12.87
N ALA A 148 -7.99 2.18 11.87
CA ALA A 148 -9.42 2.15 11.58
C ALA A 148 -10.27 1.56 12.72
N ASP A 149 -9.71 0.57 13.42
CA ASP A 149 -10.32 -0.10 14.57
C ASP A 149 -10.07 0.65 15.91
N GLY A 150 -9.35 1.78 15.87
CA GLY A 150 -9.00 2.55 17.07
C GLY A 150 -7.94 1.91 17.97
N SER A 151 -7.38 0.75 17.60
CA SER A 151 -6.46 -0.02 18.47
C SER A 151 -5.05 0.58 18.60
N GLY A 152 -4.75 1.67 17.91
CA GLY A 152 -3.45 2.35 17.99
C GLY A 152 -3.28 3.44 16.95
N ALA A 153 -2.08 3.99 16.86
CA ALA A 153 -1.69 5.00 15.87
C ALA A 153 -0.32 4.70 15.25
N ALA A 154 -0.10 5.19 14.04
CA ALA A 154 1.19 5.16 13.34
C ALA A 154 1.63 6.58 12.97
N TRP A 155 2.93 6.77 12.76
CA TRP A 155 3.50 8.08 12.44
C TRP A 155 3.81 8.18 10.95
N TYR A 156 2.93 8.87 10.22
CA TYR A 156 3.18 9.27 8.85
C TYR A 156 4.20 10.40 8.81
N ARG A 157 5.28 10.21 8.06
CA ARG A 157 6.38 11.18 7.94
C ARG A 157 6.73 11.35 6.49
N ARG A 158 6.77 12.60 6.02
CA ARG A 158 7.14 12.94 4.66
C ARG A 158 8.63 12.71 4.44
N ASP A 159 8.96 11.99 3.38
CA ASP A 159 10.33 11.76 2.92
C ASP A 159 10.40 12.01 1.41
N PRO A 160 10.97 13.16 0.98
CA PRO A 160 11.11 13.50 -0.43
C PRO A 160 11.92 12.48 -1.24
N LYS A 161 12.88 11.79 -0.61
CA LYS A 161 13.70 10.78 -1.29
C LYS A 161 12.87 9.53 -1.58
N GLN A 162 12.11 9.05 -0.58
CA GLN A 162 11.21 7.92 -0.76
C GLN A 162 10.10 8.25 -1.77
N LEU A 163 9.49 9.43 -1.65
CA LEU A 163 8.49 9.92 -2.60
C LEU A 163 9.02 9.88 -4.05
N ARG A 164 10.20 10.47 -4.29
CA ARG A 164 10.80 10.49 -5.64
C ARG A 164 11.08 9.09 -6.15
N SER A 165 11.66 8.24 -5.30
CA SER A 165 11.97 6.83 -5.64
C SER A 165 10.72 6.06 -6.01
N LEU A 166 9.68 6.10 -5.16
CA LEU A 166 8.44 5.38 -5.37
C LEU A 166 7.71 5.86 -6.62
N LEU A 167 7.58 7.18 -6.83
CA LEU A 167 6.95 7.70 -8.04
C LEU A 167 7.70 7.30 -9.32
N ALA A 168 9.04 7.34 -9.30
CA ALA A 168 9.85 6.94 -10.45
C ALA A 168 9.72 5.45 -10.75
N ARG A 169 9.83 4.59 -9.72
CA ARG A 169 9.69 3.13 -9.88
C ARG A 169 8.28 2.74 -10.29
N SER A 170 7.24 3.34 -9.70
CA SER A 170 5.85 3.12 -10.10
C SER A 170 5.58 3.56 -11.53
N ALA A 171 6.14 4.70 -11.97
CA ALA A 171 6.04 5.12 -13.37
C ALA A 171 6.75 4.14 -14.31
N ALA A 172 7.94 3.66 -13.95
CA ALA A 172 8.68 2.66 -14.74
C ALA A 172 7.92 1.33 -14.82
N ALA A 173 7.42 0.81 -13.69
CA ALA A 173 6.65 -0.43 -13.63
C ALA A 173 5.35 -0.33 -14.44
N ARG A 174 4.63 0.80 -14.33
CA ARG A 174 3.43 1.05 -15.14
C ARG A 174 3.74 1.12 -16.64
N SER A 175 4.83 1.79 -17.03
CA SER A 175 5.26 1.82 -18.43
C SER A 175 5.60 0.41 -18.93
N ALA A 176 6.35 -0.37 -18.13
CA ALA A 176 6.66 -1.76 -18.45
C ALA A 176 5.39 -2.61 -18.60
N LEU A 177 4.39 -2.40 -17.75
CA LEU A 177 3.11 -3.13 -17.79
C LEU A 177 2.34 -2.83 -19.09
N ILE A 178 2.28 -1.56 -19.49
CA ILE A 178 1.63 -1.14 -20.74
C ILE A 178 2.38 -1.73 -21.95
N LEU A 179 3.71 -1.61 -21.98
CA LEU A 179 4.53 -2.08 -23.10
C LEU A 179 4.50 -3.61 -23.24
N ASN A 180 4.41 -4.35 -22.14
CA ASN A 180 4.39 -5.81 -22.13
C ASN A 180 2.98 -6.40 -22.05
N TRP A 181 1.93 -5.58 -22.20
CA TRP A 181 0.56 -5.98 -21.90
C TRP A 181 0.12 -7.26 -22.61
N ASP A 182 0.29 -7.33 -23.93
CA ASP A 182 -0.16 -8.49 -24.72
C ASP A 182 0.64 -9.75 -24.39
N ARG A 183 1.96 -9.60 -24.16
CA ARG A 183 2.83 -10.70 -23.73
C ARG A 183 2.38 -11.25 -22.37
N LEU A 184 2.20 -10.38 -21.38
CA LEU A 184 1.76 -10.76 -20.04
C LEU A 184 0.37 -11.39 -20.11
N ARG A 185 -0.57 -10.78 -20.85
CA ARG A 185 -1.92 -11.32 -21.05
C ARG A 185 -1.88 -12.74 -21.62
N LYS A 186 -1.00 -13.01 -22.60
CA LYS A 186 -0.82 -14.34 -23.17
C LYS A 186 -0.24 -15.33 -22.14
N GLN A 187 0.86 -14.97 -21.48
CA GLN A 187 1.49 -15.82 -20.45
C GLN A 187 0.52 -16.20 -19.34
N TYR A 188 -0.21 -15.24 -18.78
CA TYR A 188 -1.22 -15.51 -17.74
C TYR A 188 -2.43 -16.31 -18.25
N ARG A 189 -2.74 -16.29 -19.54
CA ARG A 189 -3.81 -17.12 -20.12
C ARG A 189 -3.34 -18.56 -20.32
N GLU A 190 -2.10 -18.75 -20.75
CA GLU A 190 -1.49 -20.07 -20.96
C GLU A 190 -1.29 -20.79 -19.63
N ALA A 191 -0.78 -20.09 -18.60
CA ALA A 191 -0.60 -20.64 -17.26
C ALA A 191 -1.91 -20.81 -16.46
N LEU A 192 -3.06 -20.34 -16.97
CA LEU A 192 -4.30 -20.31 -16.20
C LEU A 192 -4.73 -21.69 -15.73
N PHE A 193 -4.58 -22.72 -16.58
CA PHE A 193 -4.95 -24.09 -16.25
C PHE A 193 -4.13 -24.61 -15.07
N ASP A 194 -2.81 -24.44 -15.12
CA ASP A 194 -1.90 -24.92 -14.08
C ASP A 194 -2.14 -24.18 -12.75
N VAL A 195 -2.35 -22.86 -12.81
CA VAL A 195 -2.59 -21.99 -11.64
C VAL A 195 -3.88 -22.32 -10.89
N VAL A 196 -4.89 -22.88 -11.57
CA VAL A 196 -6.19 -23.23 -10.94
C VAL A 196 -6.40 -24.73 -10.80
N SER A 197 -5.44 -25.56 -11.20
CA SER A 197 -5.53 -27.02 -11.11
C SER A 197 -5.51 -27.50 -9.66
N LEU A 198 -6.29 -28.53 -9.35
CA LEU A 198 -6.33 -29.10 -8.01
C LEU A 198 -4.95 -29.63 -7.59
N ASP A 199 -4.25 -30.33 -8.50
CA ASP A 199 -2.93 -30.90 -8.25
C ASP A 199 -1.90 -29.84 -7.80
N THR A 200 -1.85 -28.68 -8.46
CA THR A 200 -0.92 -27.60 -8.07
C THR A 200 -1.29 -27.00 -6.71
N TRP A 201 -2.59 -26.89 -6.40
CA TRP A 201 -3.05 -26.40 -5.10
C TRP A 201 -2.79 -27.40 -3.97
N GLU A 202 -2.96 -28.70 -4.23
CA GLU A 202 -2.59 -29.78 -3.31
C GLU A 202 -1.09 -29.72 -2.97
N GLN A 203 -0.23 -29.58 -4.00
CA GLN A 203 1.21 -29.40 -3.81
C GLN A 203 1.54 -28.13 -3.02
N THR A 204 0.88 -27.02 -3.33
CA THR A 204 1.13 -25.72 -2.66
C THR A 204 0.86 -25.78 -1.16
N PHE A 205 -0.20 -26.48 -0.76
CA PHE A 205 -0.57 -26.62 0.64
C PHE A 205 -0.09 -27.92 1.31
N GLY A 206 0.59 -28.80 0.56
CA GLY A 206 1.01 -30.10 1.04
C GLY A 206 -0.16 -31.02 1.44
N ILE A 207 -1.32 -30.86 0.79
CA ILE A 207 -2.49 -31.71 1.03
C ILE A 207 -2.30 -32.99 0.22
N SER A 208 -2.01 -34.11 0.88
CA SER A 208 -2.00 -35.42 0.22
C SER A 208 -3.40 -36.05 0.33
N PRO A 209 -3.92 -36.70 -0.73
CA PRO A 209 -5.22 -37.40 -0.68
C PRO A 209 -5.26 -38.59 0.29
N GLU A 210 -4.12 -38.98 0.89
CA GLU A 210 -4.02 -40.07 1.86
C GLU A 210 -4.14 -39.65 3.33
N GLN A 211 -4.50 -38.40 3.64
CA GLN A 211 -4.75 -38.00 5.02
C GLN A 211 -6.24 -38.10 5.33
N PRO A 212 -6.75 -39.25 5.86
CA PRO A 212 -8.11 -39.30 6.32
C PRO A 212 -8.27 -38.23 7.40
N ALA A 213 -9.37 -37.49 7.30
CA ALA A 213 -9.77 -36.52 8.30
C ALA A 213 -9.66 -37.18 9.69
N GLN A 214 -8.70 -36.73 10.49
CA GLN A 214 -8.73 -36.95 11.93
C GLN A 214 -9.81 -36.04 12.50
N ALA A 215 -11.05 -36.34 12.16
CA ALA A 215 -12.23 -35.87 12.84
C ALA A 215 -12.94 -37.10 13.36
N GLU A 216 -13.24 -37.08 14.66
CA GLU A 216 -14.17 -37.98 15.36
C GLU A 216 -13.59 -39.23 16.04
N GLN A 217 -12.61 -39.03 16.93
CA GLN A 217 -12.45 -39.86 18.14
C GLN A 217 -12.08 -39.01 19.35
N VAL A 218 -12.95 -38.07 19.72
CA VAL A 218 -12.99 -37.54 21.10
C VAL A 218 -14.47 -37.45 21.48
N HIS A 219 -14.94 -38.50 22.17
CA HIS A 219 -16.13 -38.61 23.03
C HIS A 219 -16.77 -40.00 22.91
N ALA A 220 -15.97 -41.02 23.23
CA ALA A 220 -16.47 -42.21 23.93
C ALA A 220 -15.44 -42.53 25.02
N GLU A 221 -15.95 -42.81 26.22
CA GLU A 221 -15.26 -43.24 27.45
C GLU A 221 -14.76 -42.12 28.40
N GLY A 222 -15.42 -42.06 29.57
CA GLY A 222 -15.00 -41.31 30.77
C GLY A 222 -16.15 -40.72 31.55
#